data_AF-X0XPH4-F1
#
_entry.id   AF-X0XPH4-F1
#
_cell.length_a   1.000
_cell.length_b   1.000
_cell.length_c   1.000
_cell.angle_alpha   90.00
_cell.angle_beta   90.00
_cell.angle_gamma   90.00
#
_symmetry.space_group_name_H-M   'P 1'
#
loop_
_entity.id
_entity.type
_entity.pdbx_description
1 polymer ?
#
loop_
_entity_poly.entity_id
_entity_poly.type
_entity_poly.pdbx_seq_one_letter_code
_entity_poly.pdbx_strand_id
1 'polypeptide(L)'
;MNEAEKALGEENLGRATQQQTLALDRLRQGTQSVAEQVLQSLATRFGQGGQRNKDPFGRPERTRGPDLGTSVKVPDEIDIQRAREILDELRKRLGEPSRPLLELDYLERLIQQF
;
A
#
# COMPACT_ATOMS: atom_id res chain seq x y z
N MET A 1 -48.18 2.82 -22.01
CA MET A 1 -46.79 3.10 -22.44
C MET A 1 -45.79 2.91 -21.30
N ASN A 2 -46.06 3.43 -20.10
CA ASN A 2 -45.18 3.25 -18.91
C ASN A 2 -44.86 1.80 -18.51
N GLU A 3 -45.77 0.85 -18.75
CA GLU A 3 -45.55 -0.57 -18.40
C GLU A 3 -44.55 -1.26 -19.33
N ALA A 4 -44.51 -0.86 -20.61
CA ALA A 4 -43.55 -1.39 -21.58
C ALA A 4 -42.13 -0.88 -21.29
N GLU A 5 -41.99 0.38 -20.85
CA GLU A 5 -40.70 0.94 -20.43
C GLU A 5 -40.15 0.27 -19.17
N LYS A 6 -41.01 -0.05 -18.19
CA LYS A 6 -40.62 -0.82 -17.00
C LYS A 6 -40.17 -2.23 -17.36
N ALA A 7 -40.93 -2.93 -18.21
CA ALA A 7 -40.59 -4.28 -18.66
C ALA A 7 -39.25 -4.32 -19.43
N LEU A 8 -39.00 -3.33 -20.31
CA LEU A 8 -37.73 -3.20 -21.04
C LEU A 8 -36.57 -2.85 -20.09
N GLY A 9 -36.80 -2.03 -19.07
CA GLY A 9 -35.83 -1.73 -18.03
C GLY A 9 -35.45 -2.97 -17.22
N GLU A 10 -36.43 -3.76 -16.81
CA GLU A 10 -36.23 -5.02 -16.06
C GLU A 10 -35.48 -6.08 -16.90
N GLU A 11 -35.81 -6.21 -18.19
CA GLU A 11 -35.11 -7.12 -19.11
C GLU A 11 -33.64 -6.72 -19.33
N ASN A 12 -33.36 -5.41 -19.29
CA ASN A 12 -31.99 -4.89 -19.40
C ASN A 12 -31.21 -4.99 -18.10
N LEU A 13 -31.85 -4.80 -16.94
CA LEU A 13 -31.23 -4.99 -15.62
C LEU A 13 -30.81 -6.45 -15.40
N GLY A 14 -31.65 -7.41 -15.79
CA GLY A 14 -31.33 -8.83 -15.73
C GLY A 14 -30.12 -9.20 -16.60
N ARG A 15 -30.05 -8.67 -17.83
CA ARG A 15 -28.88 -8.90 -18.71
C ARG A 15 -27.63 -8.20 -18.22
N ALA A 16 -27.74 -6.97 -17.71
CA ALA A 16 -26.61 -6.20 -17.19
C ALA A 16 -25.93 -6.88 -15.99
N THR A 17 -26.73 -7.38 -15.04
CA THR A 17 -26.22 -8.09 -13.84
C THR A 17 -25.53 -9.41 -14.19
N GLN A 18 -26.02 -10.14 -15.20
CA GLN A 18 -25.36 -11.35 -15.71
C GLN A 18 -24.01 -11.02 -16.36
N GLN A 19 -23.93 -9.95 -17.15
CA GLN A 19 -22.67 -9.51 -17.76
C GLN A 19 -21.65 -9.04 -16.70
N GLN A 20 -22.11 -8.37 -15.65
CA GLN A 20 -21.26 -7.99 -14.53
C GLN A 20 -20.70 -9.21 -13.78
N THR A 21 -21.54 -10.21 -13.51
CA THR A 21 -21.10 -11.47 -12.89
C THR A 21 -20.06 -12.18 -13.74
N LEU A 22 -20.27 -12.25 -15.06
CA LEU A 22 -19.31 -12.84 -16.00
C LEU A 22 -17.97 -12.09 -16.04
N ALA A 23 -18.00 -10.75 -15.98
CA ALA A 23 -16.79 -9.93 -15.94
C ALA A 23 -16.00 -10.14 -14.64
N LEU A 24 -16.70 -10.23 -13.50
CA LEU A 24 -16.08 -10.52 -12.20
C LEU A 24 -15.47 -11.93 -12.16
N ASP A 25 -16.15 -12.92 -12.73
CA ASP A 25 -15.63 -14.29 -12.81
C ASP A 25 -14.37 -14.37 -13.68
N ARG A 26 -14.37 -13.70 -14.85
CA ARG A 26 -13.18 -13.57 -15.70
C ARG A 26 -12.04 -12.84 -15.00
N LEU A 27 -12.32 -11.79 -14.23
CA LEU A 27 -11.31 -11.08 -13.47
C LEU A 27 -10.69 -11.99 -12.40
N ARG A 28 -11.50 -12.77 -11.69
CA ARG A 28 -11.04 -13.74 -10.69
C ARG A 28 -10.18 -14.84 -11.31
N GLN A 29 -10.59 -15.38 -12.45
CA GLN A 29 -9.80 -16.38 -13.19
C GLN A 29 -8.47 -15.78 -13.68
N GLY A 30 -8.50 -14.53 -14.18
CA GLY A 30 -7.31 -13.80 -14.58
C GLY A 30 -6.34 -13.58 -13.42
N THR A 31 -6.82 -13.11 -12.27
CA THR A 31 -5.95 -12.89 -11.10
C THR A 31 -5.38 -14.18 -10.54
N GLN A 32 -6.11 -15.29 -10.56
CA GLN A 32 -5.60 -16.61 -10.18
C GLN A 32 -4.46 -17.05 -11.11
N SER A 33 -4.63 -16.92 -12.42
CA SER A 33 -3.57 -17.27 -13.39
C SER A 33 -2.31 -16.42 -13.23
N VAL A 34 -2.46 -15.13 -12.91
CA VAL A 34 -1.34 -14.23 -12.62
C VAL A 34 -0.66 -14.63 -11.31
N ALA A 35 -1.43 -14.95 -10.27
CA ALA A 35 -0.88 -15.38 -8.99
C ALA A 35 -0.05 -16.68 -9.12
N GLU A 36 -0.52 -17.66 -9.89
CA GLU A 36 0.21 -18.90 -10.19
C GLU A 36 1.53 -18.62 -10.91
N GLN A 37 1.53 -17.76 -11.93
CA GLN A 37 2.74 -17.37 -12.65
C GLN A 37 3.73 -16.64 -11.75
N VAL A 38 3.24 -15.75 -10.88
CA VAL A 38 4.07 -15.02 -9.91
C VAL A 38 4.69 -16.01 -8.94
N LEU A 39 3.92 -16.92 -8.35
CA LEU A 39 4.43 -17.94 -7.42
C LEU A 39 5.47 -18.84 -8.08
N GLN A 40 5.26 -19.27 -9.32
CA GLN A 40 6.24 -20.07 -10.05
C GLN A 40 7.52 -19.28 -10.37
N SER A 41 7.39 -18.01 -10.74
CA SER A 41 8.55 -17.12 -10.95
C SER A 41 9.33 -16.87 -9.66
N LEU A 42 8.63 -16.75 -8.52
CA LEU A 42 9.23 -16.57 -7.20
C LEU A 42 9.96 -17.84 -6.78
N ALA A 43 9.32 -19.00 -6.93
CA ALA A 43 9.93 -20.31 -6.65
C ALA A 43 11.20 -20.52 -7.50
N THR A 44 11.20 -20.07 -8.76
CA THR A 44 12.38 -20.13 -9.63
C THR A 44 13.50 -19.17 -9.17
N ARG A 45 13.15 -17.96 -8.71
CA ARG A 45 14.12 -16.99 -8.16
C ARG A 45 14.70 -17.44 -6.81
N PHE A 46 13.90 -18.06 -5.95
CA PHE A 46 14.36 -18.59 -4.66
C PHE A 46 15.09 -19.93 -4.80
N GLY A 47 14.75 -20.76 -5.79
CA GLY A 47 15.42 -22.04 -6.07
C GLY A 47 16.77 -21.92 -6.79
N GLN A 48 17.05 -20.77 -7.41
CA GLN A 48 18.27 -20.53 -8.19
C GLN A 48 19.01 -19.26 -7.72
N GLY A 49 19.16 -19.10 -6.40
CA GLY A 49 19.72 -17.90 -5.77
C GLY A 49 20.97 -18.12 -4.90
N GLY A 50 21.56 -19.32 -4.91
CA GLY A 50 22.68 -19.69 -4.03
C GLY A 50 24.05 -19.11 -4.36
N GLN A 51 24.18 -18.19 -5.33
CA GLN A 51 25.47 -17.61 -5.69
C GLN A 51 25.28 -16.31 -6.49
N ARG A 52 25.00 -15.21 -5.81
CA ARG A 52 25.21 -13.87 -6.37
C ARG A 52 25.93 -13.00 -5.36
N ASN A 53 27.26 -12.96 -5.54
CA ASN A 53 28.18 -11.87 -5.18
C ASN A 53 27.58 -10.86 -4.21
N LYS A 54 27.49 -11.24 -2.94
CA LYS A 54 27.19 -10.33 -1.86
C LYS A 54 28.51 -9.65 -1.53
N ASP A 55 28.61 -8.34 -1.76
CA ASP A 55 29.74 -7.54 -1.29
C ASP A 55 29.97 -7.88 0.20
N PRO A 56 31.20 -8.21 0.64
CA PRO A 56 31.52 -8.48 2.04
C PRO A 56 31.10 -7.35 3.00
N PHE A 57 30.85 -6.13 2.51
CA PHE A 57 30.33 -5.01 3.30
C PHE A 57 28.80 -4.85 3.24
N GLY A 58 28.07 -5.76 2.60
CA GLY A 58 26.60 -5.77 2.60
C GLY A 58 25.96 -4.52 2.00
N ARG A 59 26.69 -3.79 1.15
CA ARG A 59 26.20 -2.56 0.54
C ARG A 59 25.16 -2.89 -0.55
N PRO A 60 24.05 -2.15 -0.63
CA PRO A 60 23.10 -2.32 -1.72
C PRO A 60 23.75 -1.91 -3.04
N GLU A 61 23.74 -2.80 -4.03
CA GLU A 61 24.10 -2.49 -5.42
C GLU A 61 23.32 -1.25 -5.87
N ARG A 62 24.03 -0.24 -6.41
CA ARG A 62 23.38 0.93 -7.01
C ARG A 62 22.50 0.44 -8.16
N THR A 63 21.19 0.42 -7.93
CA THR A 63 20.22 -0.09 -8.90
C THR A 63 20.18 0.87 -10.09
N ARG A 64 20.63 0.42 -11.26
CA ARG A 64 20.48 1.16 -12.53
C ARG A 64 19.09 0.81 -13.09
N GLY A 65 18.05 1.45 -12.55
CA GLY A 65 16.65 1.26 -12.93
C GLY A 65 15.74 2.14 -12.06
N PRO A 66 14.49 2.40 -12.47
CA PRO A 66 13.56 3.16 -11.64
C PRO A 66 13.40 2.48 -10.28
N ASP A 67 13.59 3.25 -9.20
CA ASP A 67 13.40 2.78 -7.84
C ASP A 67 11.94 2.36 -7.69
N LEU A 68 11.69 1.06 -7.61
CA LEU A 68 10.36 0.47 -7.53
C LEU A 68 9.69 0.69 -6.15
N GLY A 69 10.24 1.58 -5.32
CA GLY A 69 9.74 1.85 -3.96
C GLY A 69 9.93 0.67 -3.01
N THR A 70 10.51 -0.44 -3.47
CA THR A 70 10.81 -1.64 -2.66
C THR A 70 11.91 -1.39 -1.65
N SER A 71 12.67 -0.29 -1.77
CA SER A 71 13.64 0.13 -0.77
C SER A 71 13.01 0.92 0.38
N VAL A 72 11.80 1.47 0.20
CA VAL A 72 11.10 2.18 1.26
C VAL A 72 10.37 1.15 2.10
N LYS A 73 11.02 0.76 3.20
CA LYS A 73 10.44 -0.16 4.17
C LYS A 73 9.20 0.52 4.77
N VAL A 74 8.01 0.08 4.37
CA VAL A 74 6.76 0.49 5.01
C VAL A 74 6.85 0.06 6.47
N PRO A 75 6.77 0.97 7.45
CA PRO A 75 6.89 0.62 8.86
C PRO A 75 5.80 -0.38 9.27
N ASP A 76 6.13 -1.30 10.18
CA ASP A 76 5.18 -2.30 10.68
C ASP A 76 4.12 -1.63 11.58
N GLU A 77 2.99 -2.30 11.87
CA GLU A 77 1.89 -1.74 12.69
C GLU A 77 2.36 -1.20 14.06
N ILE A 78 3.39 -1.84 14.65
CA ILE A 78 4.01 -1.43 15.91
C ILE A 78 4.72 -0.07 15.77
N ASP A 79 5.37 0.19 14.63
CA ASP A 79 6.07 1.45 14.38
C ASP A 79 5.07 2.60 14.17
N ILE A 80 3.93 2.33 13.54
CA ILE A 80 2.84 3.30 13.38
C ILE A 80 2.26 3.70 14.74
N GLN A 81 2.07 2.74 15.64
CA GLN A 81 1.56 3.00 16.98
C GLN A 81 2.53 3.86 17.79
N ARG A 82 3.83 3.54 17.75
CA ARG A 82 4.87 4.35 18.40
C ARG A 82 4.95 5.76 17.82
N ALA A 83 4.83 5.91 16.50
CA ALA A 83 4.82 7.22 15.86
C ALA A 83 3.65 8.09 16.35
N ARG A 84 2.46 7.48 16.53
CA ARG A 84 1.30 8.17 17.12
C ARG A 84 1.55 8.62 18.55
N GLU A 85 2.09 7.74 19.39
CA GLU A 85 2.43 8.08 20.78
C GLU A 85 3.40 9.27 20.88
N ILE A 86 4.41 9.30 20.01
CA ILE A 86 5.36 10.41 19.93
C ILE A 86 4.66 11.71 19.52
N LEU A 87 3.82 11.68 18.48
CA LEU A 87 3.09 12.86 18.02
C LEU A 87 2.13 13.41 19.08
N ASP A 88 1.47 12.52 19.83
CA ASP A 88 0.56 12.91 20.90
C ASP A 88 1.31 13.55 22.08
N GLU A 89 2.49 13.03 22.44
CA GLU A 89 3.36 13.69 23.41
C GLU A 89 3.80 15.08 22.94
N LEU A 90 4.20 15.22 21.67
CA LEU A 90 4.64 16.51 21.12
C LEU A 90 3.50 17.55 21.16
N ARG A 91 2.29 17.15 20.78
CA ARG A 91 1.09 18.00 20.86
C ARG A 91 0.76 18.41 22.29
N LYS A 92 0.86 17.47 23.23
CA LYS A 92 0.65 17.75 24.65
C LYS A 92 1.64 18.81 25.15
N ARG A 93 2.92 18.66 24.81
CA ARG A 93 3.99 19.61 25.20
C ARG A 93 3.83 20.98 24.54
N LEU A 94 3.36 21.02 23.29
CA LEU A 94 3.06 22.27 22.60
C LEU A 94 1.92 23.06 23.28
N GLY A 95 0.98 22.36 23.91
CA GLY A 95 -0.11 22.96 24.67
C GLY A 95 0.27 23.44 26.08
N GLU A 96 1.52 23.32 26.51
CA GLU A 96 1.98 23.78 27.83
C GLU A 96 2.54 25.21 27.74
N PRO A 97 1.77 26.26 28.11
CA PRO A 97 2.17 27.66 27.93
C PRO A 97 3.32 28.10 28.84
N SER A 98 3.67 27.29 29.84
CA SER A 98 4.82 27.52 30.72
C SER A 98 6.17 27.15 30.07
N ARG A 99 6.18 26.54 28.88
CA ARG A 99 7.43 26.17 28.20
C ARG A 99 8.12 27.38 27.56
N PRO A 100 9.44 27.38 27.47
CA PRO A 100 10.18 28.41 26.75
C PRO A 100 9.76 28.52 25.28
N LEU A 101 9.66 29.73 24.74
CA LEU A 101 9.29 29.99 23.33
C LEU A 101 10.17 29.22 22.33
N LEU A 102 11.48 29.16 22.58
CA LEU A 102 12.43 28.41 21.74
C LEU A 102 12.07 26.91 21.64
N GLU A 103 11.55 26.34 22.72
CA GLU A 103 11.16 24.94 22.77
C GLU A 103 9.84 24.73 22.01
N LEU A 104 8.87 25.64 22.17
CA LEU A 104 7.61 25.60 21.41
C LEU A 104 7.86 25.67 19.90
N ASP A 105 8.72 26.58 19.44
CA ASP A 105 9.12 26.70 18.03
C ASP A 105 9.84 25.44 17.51
N TYR A 106 10.60 24.76 18.38
CA TYR A 106 11.25 23.50 18.03
C TYR A 106 10.23 22.37 17.89
N LEU A 107 9.27 22.26 18.83
CA LEU A 107 8.21 21.26 18.80
C LEU A 107 7.27 21.45 17.60
N GLU A 108 6.94 22.69 17.24
CA GLU A 108 6.09 22.99 16.08
C GLU A 108 6.75 22.53 14.77
N ARG A 109 8.03 22.84 14.57
CA ARG A 109 8.80 22.37 13.40
C ARG A 109 8.87 20.85 13.33
N LEU A 110 9.01 20.20 14.48
CA LEU A 110 9.05 18.75 14.55
C LEU A 110 7.71 18.15 14.09
N ILE A 111 6.58 18.74 14.49
CA ILE A 111 5.25 18.27 14.05
C ILE A 111 5.01 18.53 12.56
N GLN A 112 5.48 19.65 12.00
CA GLN A 112 5.28 19.96 10.57
C GLN A 112 6.08 19.05 9.62
N GLN A 113 7.18 18.46 10.09
CA GLN A 113 8.08 17.66 9.27
C GLN A 113 7.61 16.19 9.12
N PHE A 114 6.64 15.75 9.93
CA PHE A 114 6.08 14.39 9.95
C PHE A 114 4.60 14.38 9.61
#